data_AF-A0A973CRE1-F1
#
_entry.id   AF-A0A973CRE1-F1
#
_cell.length_a   1.000
_cell.length_b   1.000
_cell.length_c   1.000
_cell.angle_alpha   90.00
_cell.angle_beta   90.00
_cell.angle_gamma   90.00
#
_symmetry.space_group_name_H-M   'P 1'
#
loop_
_entity.id
_entity.type
_entity.pdbx_description
1 polymer ?
#
loop_
_entity_poly.entity_id
_entity_poly.type
_entity_poly.pdbx_seq_one_letter_code
_entity_poly.pdbx_strand_id
1 'polypeptide(L)'
;IDAADADPEVRVMLLRAEGPAFCAGYALDWGTAAQAQEGAASGTPSALGGRIWDSVADLHMMGRFVDTYMKLWYARKPSISAVQGWCIGGGTDLVLCSDLVVAGEGATFGYPPSRVWGTPTTAMWVYRMGAERAKRYLLTGDSIPAPTAVEIGLILEAVPDDQLQNHATALAERMARLPLSQLVMLKLLCNQTLENMGMTSSRTLGTLFDGIARHTQEGLDFVRRAGDVGFRQAVRERDDPFEDYGSRRR
;
A
#
# COMPACT_ATOMS: atom_id res chain seq x y z
N ILE A 1 12.41 11.25 -2.27
CA ILE A 1 13.13 10.40 -1.29
C ILE A 1 14.63 10.49 -1.53
N ASP A 2 15.14 10.10 -2.69
CA ASP A 2 16.59 10.08 -3.00
C ASP A 2 17.32 11.40 -2.71
N ALA A 3 16.76 12.53 -3.14
CA ALA A 3 17.35 13.85 -2.86
C ALA A 3 17.46 14.14 -1.34
N ALA A 4 16.40 13.84 -0.59
CA ALA A 4 16.39 14.04 0.86
C ALA A 4 17.33 13.05 1.58
N ASP A 5 17.48 11.83 1.08
CA ASP A 5 18.44 10.86 1.64
C ASP A 5 19.89 11.27 1.37
N ALA A 6 20.18 11.87 0.21
CA ALA A 6 21.50 12.37 -0.16
C ALA A 6 21.93 13.65 0.58
N ASP A 7 20.97 14.52 0.94
CA ASP A 7 21.24 15.84 1.53
C ASP A 7 21.81 15.75 2.97
N PRO A 8 23.07 16.15 3.26
CA PRO A 8 23.64 16.02 4.60
C PRO A 8 22.92 16.83 5.69
N GLU A 9 22.09 17.81 5.34
CA GLU A 9 21.32 18.63 6.29
C GLU A 9 20.01 17.97 6.72
N VAL A 10 19.46 17.08 5.90
CA VAL A 10 18.24 16.32 6.24
C VAL A 10 18.59 15.21 7.23
N ARG A 11 17.82 15.13 8.32
CA ARG A 11 17.93 14.07 9.35
C ARG A 11 16.79 13.04 9.30
N VAL A 12 15.57 13.50 9.03
CA VAL A 12 14.33 12.70 9.06
C VAL A 12 13.44 13.16 7.91
N MET A 13 12.76 12.23 7.23
CA MET A 13 11.80 12.53 6.18
C MET A 13 10.37 12.45 6.72
N LEU A 14 9.54 13.46 6.51
CA LEU A 14 8.11 13.43 6.86
C LEU A 14 7.26 13.44 5.58
N LEU A 15 6.57 12.34 5.31
CA LEU A 15 5.62 12.14 4.23
C LEU A 15 4.22 12.57 4.66
N ARG A 16 3.61 13.43 3.84
CA ARG A 16 2.28 14.01 4.03
C ARG A 16 1.53 13.97 2.69
N ALA A 17 0.21 14.03 2.77
CA ALA A 17 -0.66 14.13 1.60
C ALA A 17 -1.48 15.42 1.65
N GLU A 18 -1.88 15.91 0.49
CA GLU A 18 -2.85 17.00 0.35
C GLU A 18 -4.27 16.45 0.23
N GLY A 19 -5.25 17.19 0.75
CA GLY A 19 -6.66 16.83 0.65
C GLY A 19 -7.16 15.88 1.74
N PRO A 20 -8.39 15.35 1.57
CA PRO A 20 -9.14 14.67 2.63
C PRO A 20 -8.74 13.21 2.88
N ALA A 21 -7.86 12.64 2.04
CA ALA A 21 -7.38 11.27 2.15
C ALA A 21 -5.90 11.23 1.81
N PHE A 22 -5.17 10.31 2.44
CA PHE A 22 -3.76 10.15 2.19
C PHE A 22 -3.49 9.53 0.82
N CYS A 23 -4.04 8.34 0.56
CA CYS A 23 -3.89 7.64 -0.70
C CYS A 23 -4.96 6.54 -0.87
N ALA A 24 -5.71 6.59 -1.97
CA ALA A 24 -6.74 5.61 -2.28
C ALA A 24 -6.22 4.37 -3.05
N GLY A 25 -4.91 4.24 -3.23
CA GLY A 25 -4.28 3.15 -3.98
C GLY A 25 -3.69 3.61 -5.31
N TYR A 26 -3.41 2.64 -6.20
CA TYR A 26 -3.03 2.95 -7.59
C TYR A 26 -4.16 3.72 -8.29
N ALA A 27 -3.86 4.37 -9.42
CA ALA A 27 -4.87 4.93 -10.31
C ALA A 27 -5.64 3.81 -11.02
N LEU A 28 -6.51 3.13 -10.27
CA LEU A 28 -7.18 1.89 -10.68
C LEU A 28 -8.19 2.11 -11.83
N ASP A 29 -8.71 3.33 -11.99
CA ASP A 29 -9.53 3.72 -13.15
C ASP A 29 -8.72 3.70 -14.45
N TRP A 30 -7.48 4.20 -14.43
CA TRP A 30 -6.55 4.07 -15.55
C TRP A 30 -6.04 2.65 -15.72
N GLY A 31 -5.76 1.96 -14.60
CA GLY A 31 -5.28 0.58 -14.61
C GLY A 31 -6.27 -0.40 -15.25
N THR A 32 -7.55 -0.33 -14.85
CA THR A 32 -8.62 -1.15 -15.44
C THR A 32 -8.83 -0.82 -16.93
N ALA A 33 -8.80 0.45 -17.31
CA ALA A 33 -8.91 0.86 -18.70
C ALA A 33 -7.73 0.37 -19.56
N ALA A 34 -6.50 0.49 -19.06
CA ALA A 34 -5.30 0.01 -19.75
C ALA A 34 -5.35 -1.51 -19.95
N GLN A 35 -5.73 -2.26 -18.91
CA GLN A 35 -5.84 -3.72 -18.99
C GLN A 35 -6.97 -4.17 -19.94
N ALA A 36 -8.11 -3.47 -19.95
CA ALA A 36 -9.18 -3.73 -20.91
C ALA A 36 -8.71 -3.54 -22.37
N GLN A 37 -7.87 -2.53 -22.62
CA GLN A 37 -7.27 -2.27 -23.94
C GLN A 37 -6.26 -3.35 -24.35
N GLU A 38 -5.49 -3.90 -23.40
CA GLU A 38 -4.61 -5.05 -23.68
C GLU A 38 -5.41 -6.28 -24.13
N GLY A 39 -6.55 -6.53 -23.48
CA GLY A 39 -7.50 -7.57 -23.92
C GLY A 39 -8.06 -7.30 -25.31
N ALA A 40 -8.45 -6.07 -25.62
CA ALA A 40 -9.04 -5.68 -26.91
C ALA A 40 -8.03 -5.67 -28.08
N ALA A 41 -6.78 -5.25 -27.84
CA ALA A 41 -5.71 -5.23 -28.83
C ALA A 41 -5.26 -6.64 -29.29
N SER A 42 -5.68 -7.68 -28.57
CA SER A 42 -5.40 -9.08 -28.90
C SER A 42 -6.28 -9.67 -30.02
N GLY A 43 -7.35 -8.99 -30.43
CA GLY A 43 -7.92 -9.05 -31.79
C GLY A 43 -8.40 -10.38 -32.41
N THR A 44 -8.40 -11.53 -31.74
CA THR A 44 -8.83 -12.81 -32.36
C THR A 44 -9.74 -13.68 -31.48
N PRO A 45 -10.87 -14.18 -32.01
CA PRO A 45 -11.61 -15.26 -31.39
C PRO A 45 -10.86 -16.57 -31.68
N SER A 46 -10.34 -17.23 -30.65
CA SER A 46 -9.73 -18.54 -30.79
C SER A 46 -10.12 -19.43 -29.63
N ALA A 47 -10.38 -20.70 -29.94
CA ALA A 47 -10.54 -21.75 -28.94
C ALA A 47 -9.26 -21.98 -28.10
N LEU A 48 -8.10 -21.37 -28.46
CA LEU A 48 -6.80 -21.47 -27.79
C LEU A 48 -5.84 -20.25 -27.98
N GLY A 49 -6.30 -19.02 -28.30
CA GLY A 49 -5.38 -17.98 -28.83
C GLY A 49 -5.79 -16.50 -28.71
N GLY A 50 -5.64 -15.94 -27.51
CA GLY A 50 -5.27 -14.52 -27.31
C GLY A 50 -3.78 -14.42 -26.99
N ARG A 51 -3.21 -13.20 -26.89
CA ARG A 51 -1.84 -13.04 -26.35
C ARG A 51 -1.85 -13.54 -24.89
N ILE A 52 -1.09 -14.60 -24.62
CA ILE A 52 -0.89 -15.11 -23.27
C ILE A 52 -0.30 -13.96 -22.44
N TRP A 53 -0.89 -13.68 -21.27
CA TRP A 53 -0.37 -12.68 -20.35
C TRP A 53 1.12 -12.95 -20.05
N ASP A 54 1.95 -11.92 -20.22
CA ASP A 54 3.38 -11.99 -19.91
C ASP A 54 3.60 -11.59 -18.45
N SER A 55 3.60 -12.60 -17.58
CA SER A 55 3.76 -12.40 -16.14
C SER A 55 5.11 -11.82 -15.74
N VAL A 56 6.15 -12.01 -16.56
CA VAL A 56 7.48 -11.44 -16.30
C VAL A 56 7.50 -9.95 -16.66
N ALA A 57 6.89 -9.57 -17.78
CA ALA A 57 6.72 -8.16 -18.12
C ALA A 57 5.88 -7.42 -17.06
N ASP A 58 4.82 -8.04 -16.56
CA ASP A 58 3.99 -7.49 -15.49
C ASP A 58 4.75 -7.36 -14.17
N LEU A 59 5.50 -8.39 -13.77
CA LEU A 59 6.37 -8.35 -12.59
C LEU A 59 7.39 -7.20 -12.66
N HIS A 60 8.00 -6.97 -13.82
CA HIS A 60 8.92 -5.83 -14.02
C HIS A 60 8.21 -4.47 -14.00
N MET A 61 6.99 -4.40 -14.53
CA MET A 61 6.20 -3.18 -14.51
C MET A 61 5.79 -2.84 -13.08
N MET A 62 5.21 -3.80 -12.36
CA MET A 62 4.75 -3.60 -11.00
C MET A 62 5.92 -3.44 -10.02
N GLY A 63 7.02 -4.16 -10.25
CA GLY A 63 8.26 -4.02 -9.49
C GLY A 63 8.80 -2.59 -9.43
N ARG A 64 8.59 -1.77 -10.46
CA ARG A 64 9.00 -0.35 -10.44
C ARG A 64 8.23 0.49 -9.41
N PHE A 65 6.94 0.19 -9.20
CA PHE A 65 6.16 0.83 -8.14
C PHE A 65 6.64 0.35 -6.77
N VAL A 66 6.83 -0.96 -6.61
CA VAL A 66 7.32 -1.56 -5.36
C VAL A 66 8.68 -1.01 -4.98
N ASP A 67 9.62 -0.92 -5.94
CA ASP A 67 10.94 -0.34 -5.71
C ASP A 67 10.84 1.12 -5.29
N THR A 68 9.88 1.87 -5.82
CA THR A 68 9.60 3.26 -5.41
C THR A 68 9.11 3.33 -3.96
N TYR A 69 8.19 2.45 -3.56
CA TYR A 69 7.67 2.40 -2.18
C TYR A 69 8.77 2.00 -1.18
N MET A 70 9.53 0.97 -1.54
CA MET A 70 10.64 0.44 -0.74
C MET A 70 11.80 1.43 -0.59
N LYS A 71 11.85 2.54 -1.35
CA LYS A 71 12.80 3.63 -1.08
C LYS A 71 12.65 4.17 0.35
N LEU A 72 11.45 4.15 0.95
CA LEU A 72 11.27 4.55 2.35
C LEU A 72 11.96 3.58 3.31
N TRP A 73 11.82 2.28 3.03
CA TRP A 73 12.44 1.21 3.82
C TRP A 73 13.98 1.26 3.72
N TYR A 74 14.51 1.34 2.50
CA TYR A 74 15.95 1.28 2.23
C TYR A 74 16.67 2.64 2.35
N ALA A 75 15.95 3.75 2.50
CA ALA A 75 16.59 5.03 2.79
C ALA A 75 17.39 4.93 4.08
N ARG A 76 18.59 5.52 4.08
CA ARG A 76 19.47 5.53 5.25
C ARG A 76 18.82 6.30 6.40
N LYS A 77 18.06 7.35 6.08
CA LYS A 77 17.42 8.21 7.05
C LYS A 77 16.03 7.70 7.47
N PRO A 78 15.64 7.94 8.73
CA PRO A 78 14.30 7.59 9.19
C PRO A 78 13.18 8.36 8.46
N SER A 79 12.01 7.73 8.41
CA SER A 79 10.82 8.22 7.73
C SER A 79 9.55 8.14 8.59
N ILE A 80 8.88 9.29 8.60
CA ILE A 80 7.57 9.72 9.05
C ILE A 80 6.42 9.54 8.06
N SER A 81 5.40 8.69 8.23
CA SER A 81 4.14 8.87 7.48
C SER A 81 3.05 9.45 8.36
N ALA A 82 2.51 10.61 8.01
CA ALA A 82 1.37 11.24 8.68
C ALA A 82 0.09 11.06 7.84
N VAL A 83 -0.81 10.20 8.30
CA VAL A 83 -1.92 9.66 7.50
C VAL A 83 -3.26 10.21 7.95
N GLN A 84 -3.92 10.99 7.09
CA GLN A 84 -5.31 11.40 7.24
C GLN A 84 -6.26 10.61 6.33
N GLY A 85 -7.52 10.48 6.75
CA GLY A 85 -8.58 9.88 5.92
C GLY A 85 -8.22 8.48 5.41
N TRP A 86 -8.41 8.21 4.12
CA TRP A 86 -8.19 6.88 3.56
C TRP A 86 -6.73 6.63 3.20
N CYS A 87 -6.21 5.49 3.64
CA CYS A 87 -4.97 4.90 3.17
C CYS A 87 -5.20 3.42 2.82
N ILE A 88 -5.55 3.13 1.57
CA ILE A 88 -6.05 1.81 1.16
C ILE A 88 -5.33 1.27 -0.07
N GLY A 89 -5.32 -0.05 -0.24
CA GLY A 89 -4.70 -0.72 -1.39
C GLY A 89 -3.22 -0.34 -1.52
N GLY A 90 -2.79 0.11 -2.71
CA GLY A 90 -1.42 0.58 -2.95
C GLY A 90 -0.97 1.74 -2.05
N GLY A 91 -1.89 2.49 -1.43
CA GLY A 91 -1.54 3.47 -0.40
C GLY A 91 -0.89 2.81 0.82
N THR A 92 -1.37 1.62 1.20
CA THR A 92 -0.78 0.83 2.28
C THR A 92 0.57 0.23 1.89
N ASP A 93 0.76 -0.16 0.62
CA ASP A 93 2.07 -0.59 0.12
C ASP A 93 3.12 0.51 0.26
N LEU A 94 2.74 1.79 0.12
CA LEU A 94 3.64 2.92 0.35
C LEU A 94 3.88 3.18 1.85
N VAL A 95 2.83 3.43 2.65
CA VAL A 95 3.02 3.93 4.01
C VAL A 95 3.62 2.89 4.95
N LEU A 96 3.33 1.61 4.74
CA LEU A 96 3.86 0.54 5.58
C LEU A 96 5.36 0.30 5.38
N CYS A 97 5.97 0.89 4.34
CA CYS A 97 7.42 0.95 4.17
C CYS A 97 8.10 2.09 4.99
N SER A 98 7.33 3.03 5.56
CA SER A 98 7.88 4.10 6.42
C SER A 98 8.32 3.55 7.76
N ASP A 99 9.35 4.10 8.41
CA ASP A 99 9.79 3.60 9.72
C ASP A 99 8.67 3.70 10.76
N LEU A 100 8.01 4.87 10.83
CA LEU A 100 6.88 5.14 11.70
C LEU A 100 5.66 5.61 10.91
N VAL A 101 4.48 5.26 11.39
CA VAL A 101 3.19 5.70 10.83
C VAL A 101 2.34 6.28 11.97
N VAL A 102 2.02 7.57 11.86
CA VAL A 102 1.11 8.31 12.75
C VAL A 102 -0.14 8.61 11.95
N ALA A 103 -1.32 8.37 12.52
CA ALA A 103 -2.58 8.60 11.83
C ALA A 103 -3.49 9.58 12.60
N GLY A 104 -4.37 10.26 11.87
CA GLY A 104 -5.54 10.87 12.48
C GLY A 104 -6.52 9.79 12.97
N GLU A 105 -7.23 10.02 14.07
CA GLU A 105 -8.27 9.11 14.58
C GLU A 105 -9.35 8.79 13.53
N GLY A 106 -9.65 9.74 12.63
CA GLY A 106 -10.58 9.57 11.53
C GLY A 106 -10.02 8.79 10.34
N ALA A 107 -8.74 8.41 10.36
CA ALA A 107 -8.12 7.67 9.28
C ALA A 107 -8.56 6.20 9.26
N THR A 108 -8.53 5.60 8.06
CA THR A 108 -8.86 4.19 7.86
C THR A 108 -7.88 3.55 6.89
N PHE A 109 -7.39 2.38 7.29
CA PHE A 109 -6.48 1.52 6.54
C PHE A 109 -7.21 0.32 5.96
N GLY A 110 -6.61 -0.36 4.99
CA GLY A 110 -7.18 -1.59 4.45
C GLY A 110 -6.56 -2.01 3.13
N TYR A 111 -6.79 -3.26 2.74
CA TYR A 111 -6.43 -3.75 1.40
C TYR A 111 -7.67 -4.31 0.68
N PRO A 112 -8.64 -3.44 0.29
CA PRO A 112 -9.85 -3.89 -0.42
C PRO A 112 -9.60 -4.79 -1.65
N PRO A 113 -8.53 -4.60 -2.46
CA PRO A 113 -8.24 -5.48 -3.59
C PRO A 113 -7.97 -6.95 -3.21
N SER A 114 -7.79 -7.27 -1.92
CA SER A 114 -7.82 -8.66 -1.44
C SER A 114 -9.11 -9.40 -1.82
N ARG A 115 -10.22 -8.67 -2.00
CA ARG A 115 -11.50 -9.23 -2.44
C ARG A 115 -11.48 -9.63 -3.92
N VAL A 116 -10.82 -8.82 -4.74
CA VAL A 116 -10.51 -9.10 -6.16
C VAL A 116 -9.55 -8.04 -6.70
N TRP A 117 -8.70 -8.45 -7.64
CA TRP A 117 -7.86 -7.58 -8.47
C TRP A 117 -6.65 -6.94 -7.74
N GLY A 118 -6.10 -7.60 -6.72
CA GLY A 118 -4.75 -7.26 -6.25
C GLY A 118 -4.29 -8.02 -5.01
N THR A 119 -2.99 -7.99 -4.75
CA THR A 119 -2.40 -8.50 -3.50
C THR A 119 -1.33 -7.53 -2.99
N PRO A 120 -1.11 -7.37 -1.67
CA PRO A 120 -0.15 -6.39 -1.17
C PRO A 120 1.26 -6.66 -1.70
N THR A 121 1.77 -5.75 -2.51
CA THR A 121 2.98 -5.98 -3.31
C THR A 121 4.26 -5.98 -2.47
N THR A 122 4.25 -5.29 -1.33
CA THR A 122 5.41 -5.15 -0.44
C THR A 122 5.49 -6.21 0.66
N ALA A 123 4.41 -6.97 0.89
CA ALA A 123 4.25 -7.91 2.00
C ALA A 123 4.38 -7.32 3.42
N MET A 124 4.42 -5.99 3.57
CA MET A 124 4.68 -5.31 4.85
C MET A 124 3.63 -5.57 5.94
N TRP A 125 2.41 -5.96 5.55
CA TRP A 125 1.35 -6.35 6.47
C TRP A 125 1.81 -7.38 7.51
N VAL A 126 2.52 -8.44 7.09
CA VAL A 126 2.99 -9.49 8.01
C VAL A 126 4.09 -8.98 8.93
N TYR A 127 5.02 -8.17 8.42
CA TYR A 127 6.14 -7.63 9.19
C TYR A 127 5.70 -6.56 10.21
N ARG A 128 4.54 -5.94 10.02
CA ARG A 128 3.98 -4.94 10.94
C ARG A 128 3.19 -5.57 12.08
N MET A 129 2.15 -6.34 11.75
CA MET A 129 1.18 -6.83 12.74
C MET A 129 1.30 -8.32 13.08
N GLY A 130 2.24 -9.04 12.45
CA GLY A 130 2.35 -10.48 12.55
C GLY A 130 1.37 -11.24 11.65
N ALA A 131 1.64 -12.54 11.45
CA ALA A 131 0.97 -13.34 10.42
C ALA A 131 -0.54 -13.55 10.66
N GLU A 132 -0.96 -13.75 11.90
CA GLU A 132 -2.37 -14.05 12.23
C GLU A 132 -3.26 -12.83 11.97
N ARG A 133 -2.88 -11.66 12.47
CA ARG A 133 -3.60 -10.40 12.23
C ARG A 133 -3.56 -10.02 10.75
N ALA A 134 -2.41 -10.19 10.09
CA ALA A 134 -2.31 -9.95 8.66
C ALA A 134 -3.30 -10.82 7.88
N LYS A 135 -3.41 -12.13 8.20
CA LYS A 135 -4.39 -13.02 7.59
C LYS A 135 -5.82 -12.60 7.87
N ARG A 136 -6.16 -12.17 9.10
CA ARG A 136 -7.51 -11.70 9.44
C ARG A 136 -8.00 -10.63 8.48
N TYR A 137 -7.15 -9.68 8.11
CA TYR A 137 -7.53 -8.58 7.22
C TYR A 137 -7.27 -8.88 5.74
N LEU A 138 -6.18 -9.55 5.38
CA LEU A 138 -5.87 -9.85 3.98
C LEU A 138 -6.76 -10.95 3.38
N LEU A 139 -7.35 -11.83 4.19
CA LEU A 139 -8.29 -12.86 3.73
C LEU A 139 -9.75 -12.40 3.71
N THR A 140 -10.03 -11.17 4.16
CA THR A 140 -11.39 -10.58 4.17
C THR A 140 -11.47 -9.29 3.36
N GLY A 141 -10.35 -8.58 3.25
CA GLY A 141 -10.29 -7.25 2.67
C GLY A 141 -10.91 -6.17 3.57
N ASP A 142 -11.18 -6.46 4.84
CA ASP A 142 -11.90 -5.54 5.74
C ASP A 142 -11.12 -4.24 6.03
N SER A 143 -11.88 -3.15 6.19
CA SER A 143 -11.35 -1.86 6.64
C SER A 143 -10.87 -1.88 8.10
N ILE A 144 -9.86 -1.06 8.41
CA ILE A 144 -9.23 -0.96 9.74
C ILE A 144 -9.20 0.51 10.18
N PRO A 145 -10.07 0.92 11.12
CA PRO A 145 -9.99 2.25 11.73
C PRO A 145 -8.64 2.47 12.41
N ALA A 146 -8.11 3.69 12.38
CA ALA A 146 -6.79 4.01 12.95
C ALA A 146 -6.60 3.57 14.41
N PRO A 147 -7.57 3.73 15.34
CA PRO A 147 -7.41 3.23 16.71
C PRO A 147 -7.20 1.71 16.77
N THR A 148 -7.94 0.94 15.96
CA THR A 148 -7.76 -0.51 15.85
C THR A 148 -6.41 -0.85 15.21
N ALA A 149 -5.96 -0.07 14.21
CA ALA A 149 -4.66 -0.25 13.57
C ALA A 149 -3.50 -0.09 14.58
N VAL A 150 -3.63 0.80 15.56
CA VAL A 150 -2.67 0.92 16.68
C VAL A 150 -2.70 -0.32 17.56
N GLU A 151 -3.90 -0.74 18.01
CA GLU A 151 -4.07 -1.89 18.91
C GLU A 151 -3.45 -3.18 18.35
N ILE A 152 -3.60 -3.41 17.05
CA ILE A 152 -3.10 -4.62 16.39
C ILE A 152 -1.62 -4.50 15.96
N GLY A 153 -0.99 -3.34 16.13
CA GLY A 153 0.41 -3.09 15.78
C GLY A 153 0.68 -2.80 14.30
N LEU A 154 -0.34 -2.40 13.53
CA LEU A 154 -0.15 -2.00 12.12
C LEU A 154 0.57 -0.65 12.01
N ILE A 155 0.19 0.30 12.86
CA ILE A 155 0.75 1.67 12.91
C ILE A 155 1.20 1.99 14.34
N LEU A 156 1.96 3.08 14.51
CA LEU A 156 2.51 3.47 15.81
C LEU A 156 1.43 4.04 16.74
N GLU A 157 0.71 5.05 16.27
CA GLU A 157 -0.26 5.79 17.08
C GLU A 157 -1.31 6.49 16.21
N ALA A 158 -2.45 6.79 16.84
CA ALA A 158 -3.52 7.61 16.28
C ALA A 158 -3.74 8.81 17.21
N VAL A 159 -3.87 10.00 16.63
CA VAL A 159 -4.03 11.27 17.35
C VAL A 159 -5.23 12.04 16.80
N PRO A 160 -5.80 13.01 17.54
CA PRO A 160 -6.88 13.84 17.01
C PRO A 160 -6.55 14.41 15.63
N ASP A 161 -7.52 14.40 14.71
CA ASP A 161 -7.29 14.74 13.29
C ASP A 161 -6.67 16.13 13.10
N ASP A 162 -7.07 17.10 13.94
CA ASP A 162 -6.56 18.47 13.95
C ASP A 162 -5.14 18.61 14.52
N GLN A 163 -4.63 17.57 15.20
CA GLN A 163 -3.29 17.54 15.78
C GLN A 163 -2.29 16.73 14.95
N LEU A 164 -2.74 15.91 14.01
CA LEU A 164 -1.92 14.99 13.22
C LEU A 164 -0.62 15.63 12.69
N GLN A 165 -0.74 16.77 12.02
CA GLN A 165 0.40 17.41 11.37
C GLN A 165 1.41 17.97 12.37
N ASN A 166 0.91 18.60 13.45
CA ASN A 166 1.76 19.15 14.50
C ASN A 166 2.47 18.04 15.28
N HIS A 167 1.75 16.96 15.59
CA HIS A 167 2.29 15.81 16.32
C HIS A 167 3.37 15.08 15.52
N ALA A 168 3.10 14.77 14.24
CA ALA A 168 4.09 14.12 13.38
C ALA A 168 5.34 14.99 13.15
N THR A 169 5.16 16.32 13.04
CA THR A 169 6.29 17.27 12.94
C THR A 169 7.10 17.28 14.24
N ALA A 170 6.45 17.38 15.39
CA ALA A 170 7.12 17.35 16.69
C ALA A 170 7.90 16.04 16.91
N LEU A 171 7.36 14.89 16.49
CA LEU A 171 8.06 13.61 16.52
C LEU A 171 9.30 13.61 15.61
N ALA A 172 9.17 14.12 14.38
CA ALA A 172 10.29 14.26 13.44
C ALA A 172 11.38 15.20 13.99
N GLU A 173 11.01 16.32 14.60
CA GLU A 173 11.93 17.26 15.25
C GLU A 173 12.65 16.63 16.43
N ARG A 174 11.96 15.82 17.25
CA ARG A 174 12.58 15.07 18.34
C ARG A 174 13.62 14.09 17.81
N MET A 175 13.29 13.35 16.75
CA MET A 175 14.24 12.43 16.10
C MET A 175 15.42 13.17 15.47
N ALA A 176 15.19 14.33 14.85
CA ALA A 176 16.22 15.15 14.21
C ALA A 176 17.27 15.72 15.18
N ARG A 177 17.01 15.70 16.50
CA ARG A 177 18.00 16.05 17.54
C ARG A 177 19.08 15.00 17.73
N LEU A 178 18.87 13.77 17.28
CA LEU A 178 19.88 12.72 17.37
C LEU A 178 20.96 12.91 16.29
N PRO A 179 22.22 12.49 16.55
CA PRO A 179 23.24 12.43 15.52
C PRO A 179 22.76 11.57 14.33
N LEU A 180 23.01 12.04 13.10
CA LEU A 180 22.59 11.32 11.89
C LEU A 180 23.14 9.88 11.87
N SER A 181 24.42 9.71 12.23
CA SER A 181 25.04 8.38 12.29
C SER A 181 24.30 7.43 13.23
N GLN A 182 23.83 7.91 14.39
CA GLN A 182 23.05 7.11 15.32
C GLN A 182 21.71 6.69 14.74
N LEU A 183 20.99 7.62 14.08
CA LEU A 183 19.71 7.31 13.42
C LEU A 183 19.89 6.23 12.34
N VAL A 184 20.91 6.36 11.49
CA VAL A 184 21.20 5.41 10.42
C VAL A 184 21.56 4.04 11.00
N MET A 185 22.46 3.97 11.98
CA MET A 185 22.86 2.70 12.60
C MET A 185 21.68 1.97 13.25
N LEU A 186 20.81 2.70 13.97
CA LEU A 186 19.65 2.11 14.62
C LEU A 186 18.60 1.61 13.62
N LYS A 187 18.32 2.39 12.56
CA LYS A 187 17.42 1.97 11.48
C LYS A 187 17.94 0.71 10.80
N LEU A 188 19.22 0.68 10.42
CA LEU A 188 19.85 -0.48 9.79
C LEU A 188 19.76 -1.73 10.67
N LEU A 189 20.04 -1.59 11.97
CA LEU A 189 19.93 -2.69 12.92
C LEU A 189 18.50 -3.26 12.96
N CYS A 190 17.48 -2.40 13.10
CA CYS A 190 16.08 -2.83 13.13
C CYS A 190 15.67 -3.49 11.82
N ASN A 191 15.94 -2.87 10.67
CA ASN A 191 15.55 -3.39 9.38
C ASN A 191 16.19 -4.75 9.08
N GLN A 192 17.47 -4.94 9.43
CA GLN A 192 18.16 -6.22 9.20
C GLN A 192 17.47 -7.39 9.93
N THR A 193 16.88 -7.15 11.10
CA THR A 193 16.14 -8.22 11.81
C THR A 193 14.91 -8.70 11.04
N LEU A 194 14.19 -7.77 10.40
CA LEU A 194 13.03 -8.09 9.57
C LEU A 194 13.44 -8.66 8.20
N GLU A 195 14.55 -8.19 7.62
CA GLU A 195 15.07 -8.76 6.38
C GLU A 195 15.50 -10.22 6.52
N ASN A 196 16.05 -10.60 7.69
CA ASN A 196 16.42 -11.98 8.00
C ASN A 196 15.22 -12.95 8.01
N MET A 197 13.98 -12.44 8.06
CA MET A 197 12.77 -13.24 7.92
C MET A 197 12.41 -13.54 6.45
N GLY A 198 13.25 -13.18 5.48
CA GLY A 198 13.00 -13.42 4.06
C GLY A 198 12.09 -12.36 3.41
N MET A 199 12.26 -11.09 3.76
CA MET A 199 11.45 -10.00 3.22
C MET A 199 11.53 -9.89 1.70
N THR A 200 12.73 -10.03 1.13
CA THR A 200 12.95 -9.90 -0.32
C THR A 200 12.17 -10.96 -1.11
N SER A 201 12.18 -12.23 -0.68
CA SER A 201 11.43 -13.29 -1.37
C SER A 201 9.91 -13.10 -1.21
N SER A 202 9.48 -12.68 -0.02
CA SER A 202 8.06 -12.39 0.25
C SER A 202 7.54 -11.24 -0.62
N ARG A 203 8.33 -10.18 -0.80
CA ARG A 203 8.03 -9.05 -1.70
C ARG A 203 7.93 -9.50 -3.16
N THR A 204 8.84 -10.33 -3.64
CA THR A 204 8.77 -10.88 -5.01
C THR A 204 7.49 -11.66 -5.22
N LEU A 205 7.08 -12.49 -4.25
CA LEU A 205 5.82 -13.22 -4.32
C LEU A 205 4.61 -12.28 -4.27
N GLY A 206 4.59 -11.28 -3.39
CA GLY A 206 3.52 -10.28 -3.34
C GLY A 206 3.35 -9.55 -4.67
N THR A 207 4.45 -9.15 -5.30
CA THR A 207 4.41 -8.47 -6.61
C THR A 207 3.92 -9.41 -7.72
N LEU A 208 4.39 -10.66 -7.74
CA LEU A 208 3.95 -11.65 -8.72
C LEU A 208 2.47 -12.01 -8.55
N PHE A 209 2.02 -12.21 -7.31
CA PHE A 209 0.62 -12.53 -7.02
C PHE A 209 -0.31 -11.36 -7.29
N ASP A 210 0.13 -10.12 -7.16
CA ASP A 210 -0.64 -8.97 -7.63
C ASP A 210 -0.88 -9.04 -9.14
N GLY A 211 0.15 -9.36 -9.91
CA GLY A 211 0.05 -9.65 -11.34
C GLY A 211 -0.95 -10.76 -11.65
N ILE A 212 -0.83 -11.89 -10.94
CA ILE A 212 -1.75 -13.02 -11.10
C ILE A 212 -3.19 -12.60 -10.77
N ALA A 213 -3.42 -11.92 -9.65
CA ALA A 213 -4.75 -11.50 -9.20
C ALA A 213 -5.45 -10.57 -10.19
N ARG A 214 -4.69 -9.77 -10.95
CA ARG A 214 -5.25 -8.94 -12.03
C ARG A 214 -5.62 -9.75 -13.27
N HIS A 215 -5.07 -10.95 -13.47
CA HIS A 215 -5.23 -11.77 -14.68
C HIS A 215 -5.96 -13.11 -14.44
N THR A 216 -6.42 -13.39 -13.22
CA THR A 216 -7.38 -14.48 -13.00
C THR A 216 -8.72 -14.17 -13.66
N GLN A 217 -9.59 -15.16 -13.79
CA GLN A 217 -10.93 -14.96 -14.32
C GLN A 217 -11.69 -13.89 -13.54
N GLU A 218 -11.60 -13.90 -12.21
CA GLU A 218 -12.22 -12.92 -11.32
C GLU A 218 -11.67 -11.51 -11.54
N GLY A 219 -10.34 -11.37 -11.70
CA GLY A 219 -9.70 -10.10 -12.01
C GLY A 219 -10.17 -9.53 -13.35
N LEU A 220 -10.23 -10.37 -14.39
CA LEU A 220 -10.71 -9.98 -15.71
C LEU A 220 -12.20 -9.62 -15.71
N ASP A 221 -13.02 -10.35 -14.95
CA ASP A 221 -14.44 -10.05 -14.80
C ASP A 221 -14.68 -8.75 -14.04
N PHE A 222 -13.85 -8.45 -13.03
CA PHE A 222 -13.86 -7.14 -12.37
C PHE A 222 -13.51 -6.00 -13.34
N VAL A 223 -12.49 -6.17 -14.18
CA VAL A 223 -12.11 -5.18 -15.22
C VAL A 223 -13.25 -4.99 -16.22
N ARG A 224 -13.86 -6.08 -16.70
CA ARG A 224 -15.00 -6.04 -17.62
C ARG A 224 -16.18 -5.29 -17.01
N ARG A 225 -16.50 -5.62 -15.75
CA ARG A 225 -17.56 -4.95 -14.98
C ARG A 225 -17.27 -3.47 -14.79
N ALA A 226 -16.02 -3.09 -14.48
CA ALA A 226 -15.60 -1.70 -14.38
C ALA A 226 -15.74 -0.95 -15.72
N GLY A 227 -15.55 -1.63 -16.86
CA GLY A 227 -15.85 -1.09 -18.19
C GLY A 227 -17.34 -0.87 -18.44
N ASP A 228 -18.19 -1.80 -17.98
CA ASP A 228 -19.64 -1.77 -18.22
C ASP A 228 -20.37 -0.71 -17.37
N VAL A 229 -20.03 -0.62 -16.07
CA VAL A 229 -20.75 0.26 -15.11
C VAL A 229 -19.91 1.42 -14.57
N GLY A 230 -18.65 1.50 -14.97
CA GLY A 230 -17.70 2.46 -14.44
C GLY A 230 -17.03 1.97 -13.16
N PHE A 231 -15.75 2.32 -13.00
CA PHE A 231 -14.88 1.85 -11.91
C PHE A 231 -15.47 2.05 -10.51
N ARG A 232 -16.03 3.23 -10.21
CA ARG A 232 -16.60 3.52 -8.88
C ARG A 232 -17.77 2.61 -8.52
N GLN A 233 -18.60 2.27 -9.51
CA GLN A 233 -19.75 1.38 -9.28
C GLN A 233 -19.28 -0.06 -9.12
N ALA A 234 -18.30 -0.52 -9.91
CA ALA A 234 -17.71 -1.84 -9.74
C ALA A 234 -17.04 -2.01 -8.35
N VAL A 235 -16.36 -0.97 -7.85
CA VAL A 235 -15.80 -0.96 -6.48
C VAL A 235 -16.90 -1.04 -5.43
N ARG A 236 -18.02 -0.31 -5.58
CA ARG A 236 -19.16 -0.44 -4.67
C ARG A 236 -19.72 -1.84 -4.66
N GLU A 237 -19.96 -2.43 -5.83
CA GLU A 237 -20.48 -3.80 -5.92
C GLU A 237 -19.55 -4.85 -5.28
N ARG A 238 -18.23 -4.62 -5.33
CA ARG A 238 -17.24 -5.45 -4.63
C ARG A 238 -17.35 -5.31 -3.11
N ASP A 239 -17.55 -4.09 -2.59
CA ASP A 239 -17.42 -3.78 -1.17
C ASP A 239 -18.75 -3.78 -0.40
N ASP A 240 -19.87 -3.46 -1.06
CA ASP A 240 -21.20 -3.37 -0.46
C ASP A 240 -21.62 -4.66 0.30
N PRO A 241 -21.31 -5.89 -0.16
CA PRO A 241 -21.62 -7.11 0.58
C PRO A 241 -20.94 -7.21 1.97
N PHE A 242 -19.91 -6.42 2.22
CA PHE A 242 -19.13 -6.41 3.47
C PHE A 242 -19.48 -5.24 4.39
N GLU A 243 -20.35 -4.32 3.94
CA GLU A 243 -20.83 -3.16 4.73
C GLU A 243 -19.72 -2.23 5.26
N ASP A 244 -18.59 -2.15 4.55
CA ASP A 244 -17.44 -1.30 4.90
C ASP A 244 -17.01 -0.33 3.78
N TYR A 245 -15.92 0.41 4.02
CA TYR A 245 -15.41 1.48 3.14
C TYR A 245 -16.49 2.49 2.70
N GLY A 246 -16.73 2.59 1.38
CA GLY A 246 -17.69 3.52 0.79
C GLY A 246 -19.15 3.11 0.96
N SER A 247 -19.42 1.90 1.46
CA SER A 247 -20.77 1.38 1.72
C SER A 247 -21.25 1.69 3.15
N ARG A 248 -20.31 1.99 4.07
CA ARG A 248 -20.63 2.36 5.45
C ARG A 248 -21.35 3.70 5.48
N ARG A 249 -22.60 3.72 5.97
CA ARG A 249 -23.33 4.98 6.24
C ARG A 249 -22.54 5.79 7.26
N ARG A 250 -22.15 7.01 6.87
CA ARG A 250 -21.55 8.01 7.77
C ARG A 250 -22.60 8.56 8.72
#